data_AF-A0A832U7U0-F1
#
_entry.id   AF-A0A832U7U0-F1
#
_cell.length_a   1.000
_cell.length_b   1.000
_cell.length_c   1.000
_cell.angle_alpha   90.00
_cell.angle_beta   90.00
_cell.angle_gamma   90.00
#
_symmetry.space_group_name_H-M   'P 1'
#
loop_
_entity.id
_entity.type
_entity.pdbx_description
1 polymer ?
#
loop_
_entity_poly.entity_id
_entity_poly.type
_entity_poly.pdbx_seq_one_letter_code
_entity_poly.pdbx_strand_id
1 'polypeptide(L)' 'MRNLVIIITLIAGIFILAWTRSRRVDSKVGSETSAIFSGANLTGANLTGVILDGVTFCNTTMPDGTINNVGCNR' A
#
# COMPACT_ATOMS: atom_id res chain seq x y z
N MET A 1 -9.22 52.11 5.27
CA MET A 1 -10.08 50.99 4.83
C MET A 1 -9.57 50.28 3.59
N ARG A 2 -9.15 50.99 2.53
CA ARG A 2 -8.62 50.39 1.27
C ARG A 2 -7.36 49.53 1.45
N ASN A 3 -6.46 49.92 2.37
CA ASN A 3 -5.23 49.16 2.66
C ASN A 3 -5.49 47.89 3.49
N LEU A 4 -6.58 47.86 4.27
CA LEU A 4 -6.96 46.71 5.09
C LEU A 4 -7.50 45.55 4.21
N VAL A 5 -8.25 45.88 3.16
CA VAL A 5 -8.83 44.90 2.21
C VAL A 5 -7.73 44.14 1.45
N ILE A 6 -6.64 44.81 1.05
CA ILE A 6 -5.51 44.20 0.33
C ILE A 6 -4.82 43.15 1.21
N ILE A 7 -4.59 43.45 2.50
CA ILE A 7 -3.93 42.54 3.44
C ILE A 7 -4.76 41.27 3.67
N ILE A 8 -6.08 41.39 3.78
CA ILE A 8 -7.00 40.25 3.96
C ILE A 8 -6.95 39.31 2.75
N THR A 9 -6.91 39.86 1.53
CA THR A 9 -6.82 39.06 0.30
C THR A 9 -5.48 38.34 0.14
N LEU A 10 -4.37 38.92 0.62
CA LEU A 10 -3.05 38.29 0.59
C LEU A 10 -2.96 37.10 1.57
N ILE A 11 -3.53 37.25 2.78
CA ILE A 11 -3.53 36.18 3.79
C ILE A 11 -4.48 35.05 3.39
N ALA A 12 -5.66 35.38 2.87
CA ALA A 12 -6.64 34.38 2.41
C ALA A 12 -6.15 33.65 1.13
N GLY A 13 -5.44 34.34 0.22
CA GLY A 13 -4.89 33.75 -1.00
C GLY A 13 -3.82 32.68 -0.74
N ILE A 14 -2.97 32.88 0.27
CA ILE A 14 -1.97 31.88 0.70
C ILE A 14 -2.67 30.65 1.30
N PHE A 15 -3.78 30.85 2.03
CA PHE A 15 -4.56 29.76 2.61
C PHE A 15 -5.29 28.92 1.53
N ILE A 16 -5.75 29.55 0.45
CA ILE A 16 -6.43 28.86 -0.68
C ILE A 16 -5.45 27.97 -1.47
N LEU A 17 -4.16 28.34 -1.54
CA LEU A 17 -3.15 27.54 -2.27
C LEU A 17 -2.57 26.37 -1.46
N ALA A 18 -2.76 26.34 -0.13
CA ALA A 18 -2.21 25.28 0.73
C ALA A 18 -3.01 23.97 0.72
N TRP A 19 -4.26 23.96 0.22
CA TRP A 19 -5.13 22.77 0.19
C TRP A 19 -5.28 22.13 -1.20
N THR A 20 -4.73 22.74 -2.25
CA THR A 20 -4.94 22.25 -3.63
C THR A 20 -3.87 21.28 -4.12
N ARG A 21 -2.80 21.03 -3.34
CA ARG A 21 -1.83 19.99 -3.68
C ARG A 21 -2.19 18.66 -3.04
N SER A 22 -3.33 18.11 -3.48
CA SER A 22 -3.52 16.66 -3.44
C SER A 22 -2.40 16.05 -4.28
N ARG A 23 -1.34 15.55 -3.62
CA ARG A 23 -0.38 14.68 -4.30
C ARG A 23 -1.16 13.43 -4.68
N ARG A 24 -1.54 13.31 -5.94
CA ARG A 24 -1.96 12.00 -6.47
C ARG A 24 -0.76 11.07 -6.28
N VAL A 25 -0.88 10.13 -5.36
CA VAL A 25 0.01 8.99 -5.28
C VAL A 25 -0.52 8.02 -6.32
N ASP A 26 -0.12 8.23 -7.57
CA ASP A 26 -0.35 7.24 -8.61
C ASP A 26 0.64 6.10 -8.35
N SER A 27 0.27 5.18 -7.46
CA SER A 27 0.95 3.91 -7.31
C SER A 27 0.74 3.13 -8.61
N LYS A 28 1.67 3.27 -9.56
CA LYS A 28 1.79 2.33 -10.67
C LYS A 28 2.18 0.98 -10.08
N VAL A 29 1.21 0.18 -9.69
CA VAL A 29 1.43 -1.24 -9.40
C VAL A 29 1.52 -1.92 -10.77
N GLY A 30 2.73 -2.01 -11.31
CA GLY A 30 3.03 -2.91 -12.42
C GLY A 30 2.95 -4.34 -11.90
N SER A 31 1.74 -4.91 -11.90
CA SER A 31 1.49 -6.25 -11.37
C SER A 31 1.79 -7.30 -12.44
N GLU A 32 3.08 -7.62 -12.58
CA GLU A 32 3.54 -8.96 -12.96
C GLU A 32 4.48 -9.53 -11.90
N THR A 33 4.27 -9.15 -10.64
CA THR A 33 5.05 -9.67 -9.52
C THR A 33 4.21 -10.69 -8.77
N SER A 34 4.46 -11.97 -9.02
CA SER A 34 4.13 -13.03 -8.07
C SER A 34 4.45 -12.56 -6.64
N ALA A 35 3.48 -12.63 -5.74
CA ALA A 35 3.72 -12.29 -4.35
C ALA A 35 4.65 -13.35 -3.75
N ILE A 36 5.80 -12.94 -3.22
CA ILE A 36 6.78 -13.85 -2.59
C ILE A 36 6.66 -13.69 -1.08
N PHE A 37 6.22 -14.75 -0.39
CA PHE A 37 6.26 -14.85 1.07
C PHE A 37 7.45 -15.71 1.46
N SER A 38 8.48 -15.11 2.07
CA SER A 38 9.65 -15.83 2.56
C SER A 38 9.74 -15.76 4.08
N GLY A 39 9.75 -16.92 4.75
CA GLY A 39 9.85 -17.01 6.22
C GLY A 39 8.62 -16.50 6.99
N ALA A 40 7.48 -16.32 6.32
CA ALA A 40 6.27 -15.82 6.95
C ALA A 40 5.62 -16.89 7.83
N ASN A 41 4.94 -16.48 8.91
CA ASN A 41 4.14 -17.39 9.73
C ASN A 41 2.67 -16.97 9.65
N LEU A 42 1.86 -17.80 8.99
CA LEU A 42 0.42 -17.64 8.78
C LEU A 42 -0.38 -18.59 9.69
N THR A 43 0.21 -19.17 10.74
CA THR A 43 -0.48 -20.09 11.66
C THR A 43 -1.75 -19.42 12.22
N GLY A 44 -2.90 -20.10 12.10
CA GLY A 44 -4.19 -19.56 12.53
C GLY A 44 -4.79 -18.46 11.65
N ALA A 45 -4.14 -18.08 10.54
CA ALA A 45 -4.72 -17.14 9.58
C ALA A 45 -5.87 -17.80 8.81
N ASN A 46 -6.99 -17.09 8.66
CA ASN A 46 -8.08 -17.57 7.81
C ASN A 46 -7.82 -17.20 6.35
N LEU A 47 -7.40 -18.18 5.53
CA LEU A 47 -7.16 -18.02 4.09
C LEU A 47 -8.36 -18.45 3.22
N THR A 48 -9.54 -18.65 3.83
CA THR A 48 -10.73 -19.09 3.09
C THR A 48 -11.15 -18.01 2.08
N GLY A 49 -11.18 -18.35 0.79
CA GLY A 49 -11.52 -17.42 -0.29
C GLY A 49 -10.37 -16.53 -0.77
N VAL A 50 -9.15 -16.71 -0.25
CA VAL A 50 -7.96 -16.01 -0.77
C VAL A 50 -7.45 -16.73 -2.01
N ILE A 51 -7.27 -15.98 -3.10
CA ILE A 51 -6.64 -16.49 -4.33
C ILE A 51 -5.13 -16.49 -4.10
N LEU A 52 -4.55 -17.69 -3.96
CA LEU A 52 -3.11 -17.90 -3.79
C LEU A 52 -2.41 -18.33 -5.09
N ASP A 53 -3.12 -18.28 -6.23
CA ASP A 53 -2.58 -18.66 -7.52
C ASP A 53 -1.44 -17.70 -7.93
N GLY A 54 -0.29 -18.28 -8.29
CA GLY A 54 0.91 -17.52 -8.66
C GLY A 54 1.65 -16.89 -7.48
N VAL A 55 1.29 -17.21 -6.24
CA VAL A 55 2.03 -16.82 -5.03
C VAL A 55 3.16 -17.81 -4.78
N THR A 56 4.35 -17.29 -4.53
CA THR A 56 5.50 -18.08 -4.12
C THR A 56 5.60 -18.09 -2.60
N PHE A 57 5.56 -19.28 -2.02
CA PHE A 57 5.86 -19.52 -0.61
C PHE A 57 7.28 -20.08 -0.49
N CYS A 58 8.11 -19.41 0.29
CA CYS A 58 9.45 -19.84 0.66
C CYS A 58 9.49 -19.96 2.19
N ASN A 59 9.74 -21.14 2.71
CA ASN A 59 9.83 -21.43 4.15
C ASN A 59 8.71 -20.78 4.98
N THR A 60 7.47 -20.78 4.46
CA THR A 60 6.33 -20.08 5.06
C THR A 60 5.44 -21.04 5.81
N THR A 61 5.16 -20.79 7.09
CA THR A 61 4.23 -21.61 7.88
C THR A 61 2.79 -21.25 7.50
N MET A 62 2.01 -22.24 7.07
CA MET A 62 0.61 -22.13 6.66
C MET A 62 -0.34 -22.13 7.88
N PRO A 63 -1.64 -21.83 7.70
CA PRO A 63 -2.61 -21.81 8.79
C PRO A 63 -2.74 -23.12 9.58
N ASP A 64 -2.49 -24.25 8.93
CA ASP A 64 -2.49 -25.58 9.52
C ASP A 64 -1.18 -25.93 10.26
N GLY A 65 -0.20 -25.01 10.27
CA GLY A 65 1.11 -25.19 10.88
C GLY A 65 2.14 -25.87 9.98
N THR A 66 1.80 -26.24 8.74
CA THR A 66 2.73 -26.86 7.80
C THR A 66 3.63 -25.81 7.13
N ILE A 67 4.85 -26.18 6.72
CA ILE A 67 5.73 -25.27 5.98
C ILE A 67 5.51 -25.45 4.48
N ASN A 68 5.16 -24.36 3.80
CA ASN A 68 5.00 -24.28 2.36
C ASN A 68 6.22 -23.63 1.68
N ASN A 69 6.74 -24.31 0.65
CA ASN A 69 7.91 -23.95 -0.15
C ASN A 69 7.58 -23.88 -1.66
N VAL A 70 6.31 -23.75 -2.05
CA VAL A 70 5.87 -23.74 -3.44
C VAL A 70 6.37 -22.49 -4.18
N GLY A 71 6.93 -22.67 -5.38
CA GLY A 71 7.47 -21.58 -6.20
C GLY A 71 8.85 -21.07 -5.74
N CYS A 72 9.40 -21.66 -4.67
CA CYS A 72 10.72 -21.32 -4.16
C CYS A 72 11.80 -22.00 -5.02
N ASN A 73 12.15 -21.36 -6.13
CA ASN A 73 13.32 -21.74 -6.91
C ASN A 73 14.56 -21.26 -6.15
N ARG A 74 15.37 -22.20 -5.65
CA ARG A 74 16.61 -21.92 -4.91
C ARG A 74 17.63 -21.12 -5.72
#